data_AF-A0A7C0X6V3-F1
#
_entry.id   AF-A0A7C0X6V3-F1
#
_cell.length_a   1.000
_cell.length_b   1.000
_cell.length_c   1.000
_cell.angle_alpha   90.00
_cell.angle_beta   90.00
_cell.angle_gamma   90.00
#
_symmetry.space_group_name_H-M   'P 1'
#
loop_
_entity.id
_entity.type
_entity.pdbx_description
1 polymer ?
#
loop_
_entity_poly.entity_id
_entity_poly.type
_entity_poly.pdbx_seq_one_letter_code
_entity_poly.pdbx_strand_id
1 'polypeptide(L)'
;MDRKRFALLLILLWVIMGILVVNDSRVNGYSTPIVIYVDDDNTNGPWDGTIEHPYRCIQQAIDNASLGDTIIVEVGEYRENVYVDKSLSIIGVVREETIVDGGGRGDTVSILARNVTLCNLTIKDSGEEYWFTAGIRVCGDKTKIKNCIISDNNLGIFVKRVVDVTICGNIFYGDGLTFSIYD
;
A
#
# COMPACT_ATOMS: atom_id res chain seq x y z
N MET A 1 -15.74 -25.47 -4.23
CA MET A 1 -15.66 -24.00 -4.13
C MET A 1 -14.29 -23.60 -4.66
N ASP A 2 -14.23 -22.71 -5.64
CA ASP A 2 -12.95 -22.29 -6.24
C ASP A 2 -12.12 -21.46 -5.23
N ARG A 3 -10.79 -21.55 -5.29
CA ARG A 3 -9.84 -20.82 -4.43
C ARG A 3 -10.16 -19.32 -4.39
N LYS A 4 -10.57 -18.75 -5.53
CA LYS A 4 -11.00 -17.34 -5.63
C LYS A 4 -12.21 -17.04 -4.75
N ARG A 5 -13.23 -17.91 -4.75
CA ARG A 5 -14.43 -17.75 -3.92
C ARG A 5 -14.14 -17.96 -2.43
N PHE A 6 -13.17 -18.81 -2.10
CA PHE A 6 -12.77 -19.05 -0.72
C PHE A 6 -11.95 -17.89 -0.14
N ALA A 7 -11.01 -17.32 -0.91
CA ALA A 7 -10.25 -16.14 -0.51
C ALA A 7 -11.17 -14.92 -0.31
N LEU A 8 -12.11 -14.70 -1.23
CA LEU A 8 -13.10 -13.62 -1.12
C LEU A 8 -13.98 -13.76 0.13
N LEU A 9 -14.40 -14.97 0.47
CA LEU A 9 -15.19 -15.26 1.68
C LEU A 9 -14.42 -14.99 2.97
N LEU A 10 -13.11 -15.28 3.01
CA LEU A 10 -12.29 -14.98 4.18
C LEU A 10 -12.10 -13.47 4.36
N ILE A 11 -11.85 -12.73 3.28
CA ILE A 11 -11.76 -11.27 3.32
C ILE A 11 -13.09 -10.64 3.78
N LEU A 12 -14.21 -11.11 3.25
CA LEU A 12 -15.55 -10.66 3.66
C LEU A 12 -15.84 -10.97 5.14
N LEU A 13 -15.42 -12.13 5.66
CA LEU A 13 -15.59 -12.49 7.07
C LEU A 13 -14.80 -11.58 8.02
N TRP A 14 -13.60 -11.15 7.62
CA TRP A 14 -12.81 -10.16 8.37
C TRP A 14 -13.43 -8.75 8.32
N VAL A 15 -13.96 -8.35 7.17
CA VAL A 15 -14.64 -7.05 7.01
C VAL A 15 -15.95 -7.00 7.81
N ILE A 16 -16.75 -8.06 7.81
CA ILE A 16 -18.02 -8.13 8.55
C ILE A 16 -17.79 -8.15 10.08
N MET A 17 -16.75 -8.85 10.56
CA MET A 17 -16.34 -8.82 11.97
C MET A 17 -15.89 -7.41 12.40
N GLY A 18 -15.31 -6.62 11.50
CA GLY A 18 -14.98 -5.21 11.75
C GLY A 18 -16.20 -4.28 11.75
N ILE A 19 -17.21 -4.56 10.92
CA ILE A 19 -18.44 -3.75 10.78
C ILE A 19 -19.43 -3.96 11.92
N LEU A 20 -19.50 -5.15 12.52
CA LEU A 20 -20.41 -5.46 13.64
C LEU A 20 -20.11 -4.70 14.95
N VAL A 21 -19.02 -3.92 15.00
CA VAL A 21 -18.62 -3.12 16.18
C VAL A 21 -19.13 -1.67 16.14
N VAL A 22 -19.81 -1.21 15.09
CA VAL A 22 -20.25 0.20 15.01
C VAL A 22 -21.77 0.33 14.88
N ASN A 23 -22.44 0.39 16.03
CA ASN A 23 -23.70 1.12 16.19
C ASN A 23 -23.35 2.50 16.76
N ASP A 24 -23.13 3.51 15.92
CA ASP A 24 -23.41 4.88 16.35
C ASP A 24 -23.65 5.85 15.19
N SER A 25 -24.77 6.55 15.32
CA SER A 25 -25.18 7.74 14.59
C SER A 25 -24.13 8.84 14.66
N ARG A 26 -23.45 9.10 13.53
CA ARG A 26 -22.80 10.38 13.14
C ARG A 26 -22.41 11.32 14.29
N VAL A 27 -21.19 11.16 14.80
CA VAL A 27 -20.53 12.17 15.63
C VAL A 27 -19.11 12.42 15.09
N ASN A 28 -18.78 13.70 14.83
CA ASN A 28 -17.44 14.27 14.55
C ASN A 28 -16.90 14.39 13.11
N GLY A 29 -17.68 14.22 12.04
CA GLY A 29 -17.18 14.50 10.68
C GLY A 29 -16.04 13.58 10.21
N TYR A 30 -15.76 12.52 10.97
CA TYR A 30 -14.97 11.39 10.51
C TYR A 30 -15.88 10.51 9.67
N SER A 31 -15.53 10.31 8.40
CA SER A 31 -16.12 9.23 7.61
C SER A 31 -15.76 7.90 8.26
N THR A 32 -16.72 6.99 8.33
CA THR A 32 -16.40 5.60 8.65
C THR A 32 -15.39 5.10 7.61
N PRO A 33 -14.26 4.49 8.01
CA PRO A 33 -13.31 3.95 7.06
C PRO A 33 -14.00 3.05 6.03
N ILE A 34 -13.69 3.27 4.77
CA ILE A 34 -14.21 2.46 3.65
C ILE A 34 -13.11 1.66 2.98
N VAL A 35 -13.53 0.79 2.06
CA VAL A 35 -12.64 0.07 1.16
C VAL A 35 -12.69 0.72 -0.21
N ILE A 36 -11.52 1.00 -0.78
CA ILE A 36 -11.30 1.55 -2.11
C ILE A 36 -10.55 0.50 -2.94
N TYR A 37 -10.98 0.26 -4.17
CA TYR A 37 -10.37 -0.73 -5.06
C TYR A 37 -9.51 -0.07 -6.14
N VAL A 38 -8.40 -0.72 -6.47
CA VAL A 38 -7.45 -0.34 -7.54
C VAL A 38 -7.23 -1.54 -8.45
N ASP A 39 -7.35 -1.33 -9.76
CA ASP A 39 -7.17 -2.34 -10.80
C ASP A 39 -6.68 -1.65 -12.09
N ASP A 40 -5.48 -2.01 -12.57
CA ASP A 40 -4.87 -1.40 -13.75
C ASP A 40 -5.62 -1.75 -15.05
N ASP A 41 -6.46 -2.80 -15.02
CA ASP A 41 -7.34 -3.22 -16.12
C ASP A 41 -8.54 -2.28 -16.33
N ASN A 42 -8.91 -1.43 -15.36
CA ASN A 42 -9.97 -0.43 -15.55
C ASN A 42 -9.46 0.77 -16.35
N THR A 43 -9.14 0.57 -17.63
CA THR A 43 -8.51 1.61 -18.47
C THR A 43 -9.47 2.70 -18.95
N ASN A 44 -10.78 2.41 -18.98
CA ASN A 44 -11.79 3.29 -19.58
C ASN A 44 -12.66 4.02 -18.56
N GLY A 45 -12.51 3.69 -17.28
CA GLY A 45 -13.36 4.18 -16.22
C GLY A 45 -14.80 3.68 -16.31
N PRO A 46 -15.70 4.22 -15.47
CA PRO A 46 -15.44 5.26 -14.47
C PRO A 46 -14.46 4.80 -13.38
N TRP A 47 -13.85 5.76 -12.68
CA TRP A 47 -12.88 5.53 -11.61
C TRP A 47 -13.40 6.18 -10.32
N ASP A 48 -14.30 5.48 -9.64
CA ASP A 48 -14.88 5.96 -8.38
C ASP A 48 -14.40 5.17 -7.15
N GLY A 49 -13.57 4.13 -7.36
CA GLY A 49 -12.96 3.34 -6.31
C GLY A 49 -13.87 2.23 -5.76
N THR A 50 -15.04 2.01 -6.36
CA THR A 50 -15.87 0.82 -6.11
C THR A 50 -15.26 -0.42 -6.74
N ILE A 51 -15.76 -1.60 -6.38
CA ILE A 51 -15.28 -2.86 -6.97
C ILE A 51 -15.67 -2.98 -8.45
N GLU A 52 -16.78 -2.37 -8.87
CA GLU A 52 -17.20 -2.33 -10.27
C GLU A 52 -16.42 -1.29 -11.10
N HIS A 53 -15.93 -0.23 -10.44
CA HIS A 53 -15.30 0.93 -11.06
C HIS A 53 -14.02 1.34 -10.29
N PRO A 54 -13.04 0.43 -10.15
CA PRO A 54 -11.84 0.67 -9.35
C PRO A 54 -11.01 1.81 -9.94
N TYR A 55 -10.19 2.46 -9.11
CA TYR A 55 -9.18 3.38 -9.63
C TYR A 55 -8.15 2.62 -10.45
N ARG A 56 -7.58 3.28 -11.46
CA ARG A 56 -6.58 2.65 -12.32
C ARG A 56 -5.18 2.61 -11.68
N CYS A 57 -4.85 3.61 -10.88
CA CYS A 57 -3.54 3.76 -10.24
C CYS A 57 -3.70 3.87 -8.72
N ILE A 58 -2.69 3.41 -7.98
CA ILE A 58 -2.66 3.45 -6.51
C ILE A 58 -2.67 4.91 -6.04
N GLN A 59 -1.92 5.81 -6.69
CA GLN A 59 -1.89 7.22 -6.31
C GLN A 59 -3.28 7.86 -6.41
N GLN A 60 -4.08 7.54 -7.43
CA GLN A 60 -5.45 8.08 -7.56
C GLN A 60 -6.36 7.64 -6.41
N ALA A 61 -6.22 6.39 -5.95
CA ALA A 61 -6.95 5.91 -4.77
C ALA A 61 -6.51 6.65 -3.50
N ILE A 62 -5.20 6.87 -3.31
CA ILE A 62 -4.68 7.65 -2.18
C ILE A 62 -5.23 9.08 -2.21
N ASP A 63 -5.22 9.73 -3.38
CA ASP A 63 -5.68 11.11 -3.55
C ASP A 63 -7.15 11.28 -3.14
N ASN A 64 -7.99 10.28 -3.44
CA ASN A 64 -9.43 10.27 -3.12
C ASN A 64 -9.78 9.64 -1.76
N ALA A 65 -8.84 8.94 -1.11
CA ALA A 65 -9.06 8.32 0.18
C ALA A 65 -9.17 9.35 1.32
N SER A 66 -9.94 8.97 2.34
CA SER A 66 -10.03 9.63 3.64
C SER A 66 -9.14 8.92 4.67
N LEU A 67 -8.88 9.61 5.79
CA LEU A 67 -8.06 9.05 6.87
C LEU A 67 -8.67 7.76 7.42
N GLY A 68 -7.86 6.70 7.48
CA GLY A 68 -8.25 5.40 7.98
C GLY A 68 -8.75 4.41 6.92
N ASP A 69 -8.98 4.87 5.68
CA ASP A 69 -9.44 4.00 4.60
C ASP A 69 -8.45 2.88 4.26
N THR A 70 -8.98 1.83 3.64
CA THR A 70 -8.22 0.71 3.12
C THR A 70 -8.28 0.70 1.60
N ILE A 71 -7.12 0.67 0.96
CA ILE A 71 -6.95 0.49 -0.48
C ILE A 71 -6.60 -0.97 -0.74
N ILE A 72 -7.44 -1.65 -1.50
CA ILE A 72 -7.21 -3.00 -2.03
C ILE A 72 -6.69 -2.85 -3.46
N VAL A 73 -5.53 -3.44 -3.73
CA VAL A 73 -4.86 -3.39 -5.03
C VAL A 73 -4.91 -4.77 -5.65
N GLU A 74 -5.60 -4.89 -6.78
CA GLU A 74 -5.75 -6.15 -7.52
C GLU A 74 -4.42 -6.63 -8.11
N VAL A 75 -4.43 -7.80 -8.74
CA VAL A 75 -3.25 -8.32 -9.46
C VAL A 75 -2.98 -7.44 -10.68
N GLY A 76 -1.73 -7.08 -10.91
CA GLY A 76 -1.39 -6.07 -11.91
C GLY A 76 0.02 -5.50 -11.73
N GLU A 77 0.48 -4.75 -12.73
CA GLU A 77 1.76 -4.04 -12.70
C GLU A 77 1.53 -2.52 -12.76
N TYR A 78 1.65 -1.91 -11.59
CA TYR A 78 1.43 -0.50 -11.36
C TYR A 78 2.74 0.25 -11.51
N ARG A 79 3.01 0.75 -12.72
CA ARG A 79 4.19 1.56 -13.01
C ARG A 79 3.98 3.01 -12.57
N GLU A 80 4.32 3.31 -11.32
CA GLU A 80 4.13 4.61 -10.68
C GLU A 80 5.08 4.81 -9.49
N ASN A 81 5.30 6.08 -9.10
CA ASN A 81 5.90 6.42 -7.82
C ASN A 81 4.79 6.84 -6.86
N VAL A 82 4.61 6.09 -5.78
CA VAL A 82 3.48 6.25 -4.85
C VAL A 82 3.88 7.13 -3.66
N TYR A 83 3.08 8.15 -3.36
CA TYR A 83 3.23 9.04 -2.21
C TYR A 83 2.07 8.83 -1.23
N VAL A 84 2.35 8.20 -0.10
CA VAL A 84 1.37 7.93 0.95
C VAL A 84 1.42 9.03 2.00
N ASP A 85 0.58 10.05 1.82
CA ASP A 85 0.49 11.26 2.65
C ASP A 85 -0.70 11.27 3.63
N LYS A 86 -1.45 10.16 3.68
CA LYS A 86 -2.58 9.93 4.59
C LYS A 86 -2.39 8.65 5.40
N SER A 87 -3.00 8.60 6.59
CA SER A 87 -3.05 7.38 7.41
C SER A 87 -3.95 6.35 6.72
N LEU A 88 -3.38 5.37 6.03
CA LEU A 88 -4.09 4.40 5.19
C LEU A 88 -3.55 2.98 5.36
N SER A 89 -4.35 1.99 4.99
CA SER A 89 -3.86 0.63 4.71
C SER A 89 -3.87 0.39 3.21
N ILE A 90 -2.77 -0.08 2.65
CA ILE A 90 -2.63 -0.43 1.23
C ILE A 90 -2.25 -1.91 1.17
N ILE A 91 -3.12 -2.72 0.57
CA ILE A 91 -3.05 -4.18 0.62
C ILE A 91 -3.19 -4.74 -0.79
N GLY A 92 -2.16 -5.40 -1.30
CA GLY A 92 -2.27 -6.17 -2.53
C GLY A 92 -3.05 -7.46 -2.30
N VAL A 93 -3.75 -7.97 -3.32
CA VAL A 93 -4.50 -9.23 -3.22
C VAL A 93 -3.56 -10.43 -3.23
N VAL A 94 -2.49 -10.39 -4.03
CA VAL A 94 -1.46 -11.45 -4.12
C VAL A 94 -0.09 -10.80 -4.23
N ARG A 95 0.77 -10.91 -3.22
CA ARG A 95 2.08 -10.22 -3.23
C ARG A 95 2.94 -10.55 -4.44
N GLU A 96 2.90 -11.78 -4.97
CA GLU A 96 3.69 -12.19 -6.13
C GLU A 96 3.17 -11.60 -7.46
N GLU A 97 1.92 -11.13 -7.51
CA GLU A 97 1.24 -10.69 -8.73
C GLU A 97 0.74 -9.24 -8.67
N THR A 98 0.76 -8.60 -7.50
CA THR A 98 0.47 -7.16 -7.31
C THR A 98 1.77 -6.39 -7.18
N ILE A 99 2.23 -5.81 -8.28
CA ILE A 99 3.58 -5.24 -8.44
C ILE A 99 3.50 -3.71 -8.52
N VAL A 100 4.24 -3.01 -7.68
CA VAL A 100 4.50 -1.58 -7.81
C VAL A 100 5.91 -1.40 -8.38
N ASP A 101 5.99 -0.81 -9.57
CA ASP A 101 7.21 -0.63 -10.35
C ASP A 101 7.55 0.87 -10.42
N GLY A 102 8.66 1.26 -9.80
CA GLY A 102 9.13 2.65 -9.72
C GLY A 102 9.72 3.18 -11.04
N GLY A 103 9.88 2.31 -12.03
CA GLY A 103 10.33 2.65 -13.38
C GLY A 103 11.77 3.13 -13.49
N GLY A 104 12.61 2.81 -12.52
CA GLY A 104 14.02 3.20 -12.46
C GLY A 104 14.22 4.66 -12.09
N ARG A 105 13.22 5.30 -11.45
CA ARG A 105 13.29 6.71 -11.06
C ARG A 105 12.74 6.97 -9.66
N GLY A 106 13.52 7.64 -8.82
CA GLY A 106 13.06 8.03 -7.48
C GLY A 106 12.64 6.85 -6.61
N ASP A 107 12.02 7.14 -5.45
CA ASP A 107 11.54 6.08 -4.58
C ASP A 107 10.26 5.45 -5.16
N THR A 108 10.14 4.12 -5.14
CA THR A 108 8.93 3.45 -5.66
C THR A 108 7.72 3.76 -4.77
N VAL A 109 7.90 3.68 -3.44
CA VAL A 109 6.88 4.05 -2.44
C VAL A 109 7.48 4.98 -1.38
N SER A 110 6.90 6.16 -1.22
CA SER A 110 7.22 7.14 -0.19
C SER A 110 6.11 7.20 0.86
N ILE A 111 6.38 6.68 2.06
CA ILE A 111 5.46 6.73 3.21
C ILE A 111 5.76 7.98 4.03
N LEU A 112 4.98 9.02 3.81
CA LEU A 112 5.13 10.34 4.41
C LEU A 112 4.25 10.50 5.66
N ALA A 113 3.07 9.87 5.67
CA ALA A 113 2.15 9.89 6.78
C ALA A 113 2.44 8.84 7.86
N ARG A 114 2.01 9.15 9.08
CA ARG A 114 2.01 8.21 10.19
C ARG A 114 0.88 7.18 10.07
N ASN A 115 1.03 6.06 10.77
CA ASN A 115 0.02 5.00 10.88
C ASN A 115 -0.41 4.43 9.51
N VAL A 116 0.59 4.21 8.65
CA VAL A 116 0.41 3.56 7.35
C VAL A 116 0.69 2.07 7.48
N THR A 117 -0.15 1.25 6.85
CA THR A 117 0.15 -0.18 6.65
C THR A 117 0.31 -0.47 5.17
N LEU A 118 1.45 -1.03 4.78
CA LEU A 118 1.71 -1.56 3.45
C LEU A 118 1.82 -3.09 3.57
N CYS A 119 1.03 -3.83 2.80
CA CYS A 119 0.94 -5.27 2.96
C CYS A 119 0.73 -6.02 1.64
N ASN A 120 1.38 -7.18 1.51
CA ASN A 120 1.09 -8.15 0.44
C ASN A 120 1.30 -7.59 -0.98
N LEU A 121 2.43 -6.92 -1.22
CA LEU A 121 2.80 -6.30 -2.50
C LEU A 121 4.22 -6.72 -2.91
N THR A 122 4.53 -6.68 -4.21
CA THR A 122 5.90 -6.62 -4.71
C THR A 122 6.28 -5.17 -4.99
N ILE A 123 7.42 -4.70 -4.48
CA ILE A 123 7.95 -3.34 -4.71
C ILE A 123 9.30 -3.45 -5.40
N LYS A 124 9.41 -2.88 -6.61
CA LYS A 124 10.63 -2.98 -7.43
C LYS A 124 10.97 -1.72 -8.22
N ASP A 125 12.15 -1.76 -8.83
CA ASP A 125 12.65 -0.81 -9.83
C ASP A 125 12.67 0.64 -9.34
N SER A 126 13.14 0.86 -8.10
CA SER A 126 13.45 2.22 -7.63
C SER A 126 14.60 2.82 -8.45
N GLY A 127 14.70 4.14 -8.51
CA GLY A 127 15.81 4.79 -9.19
C GLY A 127 17.18 4.68 -8.50
N GLU A 128 18.22 5.01 -9.25
CA GLU A 128 19.62 5.04 -8.79
C GLU A 128 20.19 6.46 -8.73
N GLU A 129 19.36 7.49 -8.92
CA GLU A 129 19.85 8.88 -9.08
C GLU A 129 20.44 9.46 -7.80
N TYR A 130 20.03 8.95 -6.64
CA TYR A 130 20.50 9.38 -5.33
C TYR A 130 20.93 8.17 -4.52
N TRP A 131 21.93 8.37 -3.65
CA TRP A 131 22.53 7.31 -2.84
C TRP A 131 21.53 6.61 -1.91
N PHE A 132 20.43 7.28 -1.59
CA PHE A 132 19.43 6.77 -0.66
C PHE A 132 18.08 6.50 -1.32
N THR A 133 17.98 6.54 -2.65
CA THR A 133 16.74 6.15 -3.34
C THR A 133 16.37 4.71 -2.96
N ALA A 134 15.09 4.44 -2.69
CA ALA A 134 14.65 3.17 -2.15
C ALA A 134 13.35 2.66 -2.78
N GLY A 135 13.14 1.34 -2.75
CA GLY A 135 11.85 0.74 -3.04
C GLY A 135 10.78 1.27 -2.08
N ILE A 136 11.08 1.32 -0.78
CA ILE A 136 10.19 1.92 0.22
C ILE A 136 10.97 2.92 1.09
N ARG A 137 10.65 4.21 0.99
CA ARG A 137 11.10 5.23 1.95
C ARG A 137 10.07 5.41 3.06
N VAL A 138 10.50 5.31 4.31
CA VAL A 138 9.66 5.48 5.50
C VAL A 138 10.06 6.74 6.25
N CYS A 139 9.18 7.75 6.22
CA CYS A 139 9.30 9.02 6.94
C CYS A 139 8.20 9.20 8.01
N GLY A 140 7.16 8.35 7.99
CA GLY A 140 6.05 8.39 8.95
C GLY A 140 6.15 7.38 10.09
N ASP A 141 5.87 7.83 11.31
CA ASP A 141 5.80 6.99 12.51
C ASP A 141 4.71 5.92 12.43
N LYS A 142 4.80 4.87 13.25
CA LYS A 142 3.76 3.83 13.34
C LYS A 142 3.52 3.09 12.03
N THR A 143 4.52 3.09 11.14
CA THR A 143 4.44 2.44 9.83
C THR A 143 4.62 0.93 9.96
N LYS A 144 3.81 0.17 9.23
CA LYS A 144 3.85 -1.28 9.18
C LYS A 144 4.08 -1.73 7.74
N ILE A 145 5.16 -2.46 7.48
CA ILE A 145 5.44 -3.06 6.16
C ILE A 145 5.47 -4.57 6.35
N LYS A 146 4.52 -5.27 5.73
CA LYS A 146 4.25 -6.68 6.03
C LYS A 146 4.09 -7.55 4.80
N ASN A 147 4.69 -8.74 4.82
CA ASN A 147 4.46 -9.75 3.79
C ASN A 147 4.68 -9.24 2.34
N CYS A 148 5.61 -8.30 2.15
CA CYS A 148 5.96 -7.79 0.84
C CYS A 148 7.18 -8.52 0.26
N ILE A 149 7.28 -8.53 -1.06
CA ILE A 149 8.50 -8.84 -1.79
C ILE A 149 9.14 -7.50 -2.17
N ILE A 150 10.42 -7.35 -1.88
CA ILE A 150 11.18 -6.13 -2.12
C ILE A 150 12.39 -6.57 -2.93
N SER A 151 12.50 -6.07 -4.15
CA SER A 151 13.51 -6.56 -5.10
C SER A 151 13.92 -5.51 -6.10
N ASP A 152 15.15 -5.61 -6.60
CA ASP A 152 15.63 -4.76 -7.70
C ASP A 152 15.51 -3.27 -7.41
N ASN A 153 15.82 -2.88 -6.17
CA ASN A 153 15.87 -1.49 -5.73
C ASN A 153 17.31 -1.11 -5.36
N ASN A 154 17.64 0.19 -5.43
CA ASN A 154 18.94 0.69 -4.97
C ASN A 154 19.10 0.44 -3.46
N LEU A 155 18.10 0.85 -2.67
CA LEU A 155 17.87 0.36 -1.31
C LEU A 155 16.49 -0.30 -1.27
N GLY A 156 16.33 -1.39 -0.52
CA GLY A 156 15.03 -2.07 -0.42
C GLY A 156 14.04 -1.24 0.41
N ILE A 157 14.34 -1.05 1.70
CA ILE A 157 13.62 -0.13 2.58
C ILE A 157 14.60 0.84 3.23
N PHE A 158 14.32 2.13 3.16
CA PHE A 158 15.04 3.18 3.87
C PHE A 158 14.15 3.83 4.92
N VAL A 159 14.51 3.64 6.20
CA VAL A 159 13.76 4.15 7.36
C VAL A 159 14.45 5.38 7.92
N LYS A 160 13.77 6.53 7.91
CA LYS A 160 14.33 7.83 8.27
C LYS A 160 13.70 8.42 9.52
N ARG A 161 14.42 8.37 10.65
CA ARG A 161 14.05 9.07 11.90
C ARG A 161 12.59 8.90 12.36
N VAL A 162 12.08 7.67 12.30
CA VAL A 162 10.70 7.35 12.72
C VAL A 162 10.68 6.48 13.96
N VAL A 163 9.57 6.53 14.69
CA VAL A 163 9.31 5.69 15.86
C VAL A 163 8.20 4.68 15.57
N ASP A 164 8.23 3.55 16.29
CA ASP A 164 7.19 2.52 16.26
C ASP A 164 6.97 1.90 14.87
N VAL A 165 8.06 1.56 14.18
CA VAL A 165 8.00 0.89 12.87
C VAL A 165 8.02 -0.63 13.04
N THR A 166 7.13 -1.32 12.32
CA THR A 166 7.11 -2.78 12.22
C THR A 166 7.42 -3.22 10.79
N ILE A 167 8.48 -4.00 10.61
CA ILE A 167 8.83 -4.63 9.33
C ILE A 167 8.86 -6.13 9.57
N CYS A 168 7.90 -6.88 9.02
CA CYS A 168 7.79 -8.32 9.30
C CYS A 168 7.29 -9.17 8.13
N GLY A 169 7.83 -10.38 7.99
CA GLY A 169 7.43 -11.32 6.95
C GLY A 169 7.76 -10.90 5.52
N ASN A 170 8.62 -9.90 5.34
CA ASN A 170 9.05 -9.44 4.01
C ASN A 170 10.20 -10.29 3.48
N ILE A 171 10.30 -10.40 2.16
CA ILE A 171 11.36 -11.11 1.44
C ILE A 171 12.13 -10.06 0.62
N PHE A 172 13.46 -10.07 0.71
CA PHE A 172 14.36 -9.16 0.00
C PHE A 172 15.17 -9.94 -1.04
N TYR A 173 15.32 -9.40 -2.26
CA TYR A 173 16.13 -9.97 -3.33
C TYR A 173 17.06 -8.91 -3.92
N GLY A 174 18.37 -9.04 -3.66
CA GLY A 174 19.38 -8.14 -4.21
C GLY A 174 19.43 -6.75 -3.57
N ASP A 175 18.55 -6.47 -2.60
CA ASP A 175 18.46 -5.22 -1.86
C ASP A 175 18.36 -5.48 -0.34
N GLY A 176 18.00 -4.47 0.46
CA GLY A 176 17.99 -4.62 1.91
C GLY A 176 17.36 -3.48 2.70
N LEU A 177 17.52 -3.55 4.01
CA LEU A 177 16.93 -2.64 4.98
C LEU A 177 17.99 -1.69 5.56
N THR A 178 17.72 -0.39 5.51
CA THR A 178 18.58 0.67 6.03
C THR A 178 17.82 1.53 7.04
N PHE A 179 18.44 1.82 8.18
CA PHE A 179 17.94 2.80 9.15
C PHE A 179 18.91 3.99 9.20
N SER A 180 18.37 5.20 9.06
CA SER A 180 19.16 6.44 9.11
C SER A 180 18.56 7.43 10.09
N ILE A 181 19.45 8.13 10.79
CA ILE A 181 19.13 9.33 11.57
C ILE A 181 19.46 10.64 10.83
N TYR A 182 20.07 10.52 9.65
CA TYR A 182 20.52 11.60 8.78
C TYR A 182 19.68 11.67 7.50
N ASP A 183 19.75 12.83 6.85
CA ASP A 183 19.04 13.10 5.60
C ASP A 183 19.60 12.33 4.40
#